data_AF-A0A6L2ZWD8-F1
#
_entry.id   AF-A0A6L2ZWD8-F1
#
_cell.length_a   1.000
_cell.length_b   1.000
_cell.length_c   1.000
_cell.angle_alpha   90.00
_cell.angle_beta   90.00
_cell.angle_gamma   90.00
#
_symmetry.space_group_name_H-M   'P 1'
#
loop_
_entity.id
_entity.type
_entity.pdbx_description
1 polymer ?
#
loop_
_entity_poly.entity_id
_entity_poly.type
_entity_poly.pdbx_seq_one_letter_code
_entity_poly.pdbx_strand_id
1 'polypeptide(L)'
;MSEITKDNLEDYLAPYGKDEIKKIRENKMQLVTASEFKVLHKEKLELENKLSKVNTYLKEISEHASKEHRDTECFLAAKALAVIKKN
;
A
#
# COMPACT_ATOMS: atom_id res chain seq x y z
N MET A 1 2.29 -35.78 -38.64
CA MET A 1 2.87 -35.95 -37.29
C MET A 1 2.32 -34.83 -36.43
N SER A 2 1.27 -35.10 -35.65
CA SER A 2 0.74 -34.13 -34.68
C SER A 2 1.72 -34.06 -33.52
N GLU A 3 2.48 -32.98 -33.41
CA GLU A 3 3.26 -32.68 -32.21
C GLU A 3 2.28 -32.59 -31.04
N ILE A 4 2.26 -33.63 -30.21
CA ILE A 4 1.63 -33.60 -28.90
C ILE A 4 2.53 -32.69 -28.06
N THR A 5 2.32 -31.38 -28.17
CA THR A 5 2.85 -30.43 -27.20
C THR A 5 2.27 -30.84 -25.85
N LYS A 6 3.09 -31.51 -25.03
CA LYS A 6 2.70 -31.84 -23.66
C LYS A 6 2.28 -30.54 -22.98
N ASP A 7 1.04 -30.49 -22.53
CA ASP A 7 0.46 -29.36 -21.80
C ASP A 7 1.08 -29.32 -20.40
N ASN A 8 2.34 -28.89 -20.33
CA ASN A 8 3.13 -28.79 -19.10
C ASN A 8 2.71 -27.57 -18.26
N LEU A 9 1.65 -26.85 -18.69
CA LEU A 9 1.19 -25.64 -18.03
C LEU A 9 0.73 -25.94 -16.59
N GLU A 10 0.17 -27.12 -16.33
CA GLU A 10 -0.21 -27.55 -14.98
C GLU A 10 1.00 -27.68 -14.04
N ASP A 11 2.16 -28.12 -14.55
CA ASP A 11 3.40 -28.25 -13.75
C ASP A 11 3.96 -26.87 -13.36
N TYR A 12 3.88 -25.88 -14.25
CA TYR A 12 4.28 -24.50 -13.97
C TYR A 12 3.25 -23.74 -13.11
N LEU A 13 2.01 -24.22 -13.08
CA LEU A 13 0.92 -23.66 -12.30
C LEU A 13 0.65 -24.41 -11.00
N ALA A 14 1.52 -25.34 -10.60
CA ALA A 14 1.42 -26.06 -9.34
C ALA A 14 1.16 -25.18 -8.08
N PRO A 15 1.64 -23.92 -7.99
CA PRO A 15 1.30 -23.02 -6.89
C PRO A 15 -0.14 -22.49 -6.88
N TYR A 16 -0.86 -22.58 -7.99
CA TYR A 16 -2.19 -22.01 -8.18
C TYR A 16 -3.29 -23.06 -7.96
N GLY A 17 -4.40 -22.63 -7.37
CA GLY A 17 -5.58 -23.49 -7.21
C GLY A 17 -6.23 -23.81 -8.56
N LYS A 18 -6.97 -24.92 -8.64
CA LYS A 18 -7.68 -25.33 -9.88
C LYS A 18 -8.60 -24.22 -10.43
N ASP A 19 -9.25 -23.46 -9.55
CA ASP A 19 -10.11 -22.33 -9.93
C ASP A 19 -9.33 -21.14 -10.51
N GLU A 20 -8.11 -20.90 -10.01
CA GLU A 20 -7.22 -19.85 -10.53
C GLU A 20 -6.65 -20.23 -11.89
N ILE A 21 -6.24 -21.50 -12.05
CA ILE A 21 -5.79 -22.06 -13.33
C ILE A 21 -6.89 -21.95 -14.39
N LYS A 22 -8.14 -22.26 -14.02
CA LYS A 22 -9.30 -22.09 -14.90
C LYS A 22 -9.48 -20.64 -15.34
N LYS A 23 -9.41 -19.68 -14.40
CA LYS A 23 -9.48 -18.24 -14.72
C LYS A 23 -8.34 -17.79 -15.63
N ILE A 24 -7.12 -18.27 -15.41
CA ILE A 24 -5.95 -17.96 -16.25
C ILE A 24 -6.21 -18.42 -17.69
N ARG A 25 -6.75 -19.63 -17.87
CA ARG A 25 -7.13 -20.17 -19.20
C ARG A 25 -8.27 -19.38 -19.84
N GLU A 26 -9.35 -19.11 -19.10
CA GLU A 26 -10.54 -18.41 -19.60
C GLU A 26 -10.24 -16.96 -20.01
N ASN A 27 -9.45 -16.26 -19.21
CA ASN A 27 -9.12 -14.85 -19.44
C ASN A 27 -7.87 -14.67 -20.31
N LYS A 28 -7.26 -15.76 -20.80
CA LYS A 28 -5.99 -15.74 -21.56
C LYS A 28 -4.92 -14.88 -20.87
N MET A 29 -4.82 -15.00 -19.55
CA MET A 29 -3.90 -14.17 -18.78
C MET A 29 -2.46 -14.58 -19.07
N GLN A 30 -1.65 -13.62 -19.49
CA GLN A 30 -0.22 -13.83 -19.64
C GLN A 30 0.44 -13.82 -18.26
N LEU A 31 1.03 -14.95 -17.88
CA LEU A 31 1.84 -15.04 -16.67
C LEU A 31 3.18 -14.38 -16.97
N VAL A 32 3.55 -13.43 -16.11
CA VAL A 32 4.82 -12.74 -16.19
C VAL A 32 5.60 -13.00 -14.92
N THR A 33 6.91 -13.07 -15.04
CA THR A 33 7.81 -13.13 -13.89
C THR A 33 7.74 -11.83 -13.09
N ALA A 34 8.16 -11.88 -11.82
CA ALA A 34 8.20 -10.68 -10.98
C ALA A 34 9.07 -9.55 -11.59
N SER A 35 10.13 -9.91 -12.32
CA SER A 35 11.00 -8.96 -13.01
C SER A 35 10.27 -8.29 -14.18
N GLU A 36 9.57 -9.06 -15.01
CA GLU A 36 8.77 -8.53 -16.13
C GLU A 36 7.62 -7.64 -15.63
N PHE A 37 6.94 -8.06 -14.56
CA PHE A 37 5.89 -7.25 -13.92
C PHE A 37 6.42 -5.88 -13.48
N LYS A 38 7.59 -5.85 -12.82
CA LYS A 38 8.22 -4.60 -12.37
C LYS A 38 8.58 -3.68 -13.52
N VAL A 39 9.03 -4.24 -14.65
CA VAL A 39 9.35 -3.47 -15.85
C VAL A 39 8.08 -2.92 -16.50
N LEU A 40 7.06 -3.77 -16.69
CA LEU A 40 5.78 -3.41 -17.32
C LEU A 40 4.99 -2.37 -16.50
N HIS A 41 5.05 -2.45 -15.18
CA HIS A 41 4.27 -1.59 -14.28
C HIS A 41 5.12 -0.59 -13.49
N LYS A 42 6.32 -0.27 -13.99
CA LYS A 42 7.29 0.61 -13.31
C LYS A 42 6.68 1.94 -12.86
N GLU A 43 6.03 2.65 -13.77
CA GLU A 43 5.47 3.98 -13.48
C GLU A 43 4.36 3.92 -12.43
N LYS A 44 3.49 2.90 -12.51
CA LYS A 44 2.43 2.67 -11.53
C LYS A 44 3.02 2.40 -10.14
N LEU A 45 4.02 1.51 -10.05
CA LEU A 45 4.69 1.19 -8.80
C LEU A 45 5.42 2.40 -8.21
N GLU A 46 6.03 3.25 -9.05
CA GLU A 46 6.67 4.48 -8.60
C GLU A 46 5.65 5.49 -8.04
N LEU A 47 4.50 5.64 -8.70
CA LEU A 47 3.42 6.51 -8.23
C LEU A 47 2.80 6.01 -6.93
N GLU A 48 2.51 4.70 -6.82
CA GLU A 48 1.98 4.10 -5.59
C GLU A 48 2.95 4.29 -4.41
N ASN A 49 4.26 4.12 -4.65
CA ASN A 49 5.28 4.37 -3.63
C ASN A 49 5.34 5.85 -3.21
N LYS A 50 5.24 6.79 -4.16
CA LYS A 50 5.21 8.23 -3.82
C LYS A 50 3.96 8.57 -3.03
N LEU A 51 2.80 8.06 -3.43
CA LEU A 51 1.53 8.28 -2.76
C LEU A 51 1.56 7.72 -1.33
N SER A 52 2.10 6.52 -1.14
CA SER A 52 2.30 5.93 0.19
C SER A 52 3.15 6.84 1.09
N LYS A 53 4.27 7.36 0.60
CA LYS A 53 5.12 8.29 1.37
C LYS A 53 4.40 9.57 1.73
N VAL A 54 3.69 10.18 0.78
CA VAL A 54 2.91 11.40 1.02
C VAL A 54 1.85 11.16 2.10
N ASN A 55 1.14 10.04 2.05
CA ASN A 55 0.15 9.70 3.06
C ASN A 55 0.77 9.52 4.46
N THR A 56 1.95 8.91 4.55
CA THR A 56 2.69 8.80 5.81
C THR A 56 3.04 10.18 6.36
N TYR A 57 3.59 11.07 5.54
CA TYR A 57 3.92 12.43 5.97
C TYR A 57 2.69 13.22 6.40
N LEU A 58 1.58 13.13 5.65
CA LEU A 58 0.33 13.79 6.03
C LEU A 58 -0.19 13.29 7.38
N LYS A 59 -0.09 11.99 7.64
CA LYS A 59 -0.47 11.41 8.92
C LYS A 59 0.39 11.97 10.06
N GLU A 60 1.71 11.96 9.90
CA GLU A 60 2.65 12.50 10.89
C GLU A 60 2.42 13.99 11.18
N ILE A 61 2.16 14.79 10.14
CA ILE A 61 1.82 16.22 10.27
C ILE A 61 0.52 16.40 11.04
N SER A 62 -0.51 15.60 10.72
CA SER A 62 -1.80 15.68 11.42
C SER A 62 -1.69 15.30 12.90
N GLU A 63 -0.86 14.31 13.23
CA GLU A 63 -0.58 13.90 14.60
C GLU A 63 0.20 14.97 15.37
N HIS A 64 1.21 15.59 14.73
CA HIS A 64 1.97 16.69 15.32
C HIS A 64 1.08 17.91 15.60
N ALA A 65 0.29 18.34 14.62
CA ALA A 65 -0.62 19.47 14.78
C ALA A 65 -1.64 19.23 15.92
N SER A 66 -2.16 18.00 16.02
CA SER A 66 -3.08 17.61 17.10
C SER A 66 -2.41 17.61 18.49
N LYS A 67 -1.11 17.32 18.56
CA LYS A 67 -0.34 17.39 19.80
C LYS A 67 -0.04 18.84 20.20
N GLU A 68 0.44 19.65 19.26
CA GLU A 68 0.72 21.08 19.49
C GLU A 68 -0.53 21.84 19.95
N HIS A 69 -1.69 21.54 19.36
CA HIS A 69 -2.95 22.14 19.77
C HIS A 69 -3.28 21.84 21.24
N ARG A 70 -3.20 20.56 21.65
CA ARG A 70 -3.44 20.13 23.04
C ARG A 70 -2.45 20.76 24.01
N ASP A 71 -1.18 20.82 23.64
CA ASP A 71 -0.12 21.41 24.48
C ASP A 71 -0.37 22.92 24.67
N THR A 72 -0.80 23.62 23.62
CA THR A 72 -1.14 25.05 23.67
C THR A 72 -2.36 25.32 24.56
N GLU A 73 -3.42 24.52 24.42
CA GLU A 73 -4.61 24.64 25.28
C GLU A 73 -4.27 24.39 26.75
N CYS A 74 -3.45 23.37 27.04
CA CYS A 74 -3.00 23.06 28.38
C CYS A 74 -2.21 24.23 29.00
N PHE A 75 -1.30 24.82 28.22
CA PHE A 75 -0.51 25.98 28.66
C PHE A 75 -1.40 27.19 28.97
N LEU A 76 -2.36 27.50 28.10
CA LEU A 76 -3.29 28.63 28.31
C LEU A 76 -4.18 28.42 29.54
N ALA A 77 -4.70 27.19 29.73
CA ALA A 77 -5.49 26.84 30.91
C ALA A 77 -4.68 26.98 32.22
N ALA A 78 -3.43 26.50 32.22
CA ALA A 78 -2.54 26.63 33.38
C ALA A 78 -2.24 28.11 33.70
N LYS A 79 -2.00 28.94 32.68
CA LYS A 79 -1.79 30.38 32.84
C LYS A 79 -3.03 31.08 33.41
N ALA A 80 -4.23 30.75 32.93
CA ALA A 80 -5.48 31.30 33.43
C ALA A 80 -5.70 30.95 34.92
N LEU A 81 -5.48 29.69 35.31
CA LEU A 81 -5.56 29.26 36.70
C LEU A 81 -4.55 29.97 37.61
N ALA A 82 -3.33 30.20 37.14
CA ALA A 82 -2.30 30.92 37.89
C ALA A 82 -2.67 32.39 38.13
N VAL A 83 -3.40 33.03 37.20
CA VAL A 83 -3.92 34.38 37.38
C VAL A 83 -5.04 34.38 38.43
N ILE A 84 -5.98 33.44 38.36
CA ILE A 84 -7.08 33.33 39.32
C ILE A 84 -6.56 33.11 40.74
N LYS A 85 -5.54 32.26 40.92
CA LYS A 85 -4.95 31.95 42.24
C LYS A 85 -4.11 33.08 42.86
N LYS A 86 -3.79 34.14 42.10
CA LYS A 86 -3.01 35.28 42.58
C LYS A 86 -3.87 36.45 43.07
N ASN A 87 -5.17 36.43 42.79
CA ASN A 87 -6.18 37.36 43.30
C ASN A 87 -6.91 36.74 44.48
#